data_AF-A0A8C5WXF3-F1
#
_entry.id   AF-A0A8C5WXF3-F1
#
_cell.length_a   1.000
_cell.length_b   1.000
_cell.length_c   1.000
_cell.angle_alpha   90.00
_cell.angle_beta   90.00
_cell.angle_gamma   90.00
#
_symmetry.space_group_name_H-M   'P 1'
#
loop_
_entity.id
_entity.type
_entity.pdbx_description
1 polymer ?
#
loop_
_entity_poly.entity_id
_entity_poly.type
_entity_poly.pdbx_seq_one_letter_code
_entity_poly.pdbx_strand_id
1 'polypeptide(L)'
;YLYIAKLNLKIEACKKSIENAKQDLLQLKNVISQTEHSYKELMAQNQPKLSLPIRLLPDKDDFSFPMPKSNRNCRLHNCFDYSRCPLTSGFPVYVYNSDQFNFGSSLDPLIKQAFESTVRANTYVTENANIACLYIVLVGEMQEPVMSKPTELEQQLHALPYWRTDGHNHLIINLSRKSETQNFLYNVSTGRAMIAQSTFYDVQYRPGFDIVVSPLVHAMSEPNFLEIPPQVPVKRKYLFSFQGEKAVQDSKLDFVLVEFTCKNQPKASLPTEWALCGEREDRLQLLKLSTFALIITPGDTHLMISAGCAMRLFEALEVGAIPVILGEQIQLPYHDVIRWNEAALIIPKPRITEVHFLLRSISDNDLLAMRRQGRFLWETYFSTSDTVFSTVLAVIRTRIQIPAVPIREEMAVEIPHRSGKAAGTDPNMADNGDLDLGPVETEPPYSSPKYLLQDCFSFIVQEVSYCNNIRNNFPQYIARSKAVQRQMILFFSITKQKYMFGYANKREYM
;
A
#
# COMPACT_ATOMS: atom_id res chain seq x y z
N TYR A 1 -4.43 -13.86 90.23
CA TYR A 1 -3.69 -15.02 89.73
C TYR A 1 -4.31 -15.67 88.49
N LEU A 2 -5.47 -16.35 88.55
CA LEU A 2 -6.04 -17.10 87.40
C LEU A 2 -6.15 -16.31 86.08
N TYR A 3 -6.54 -15.03 86.12
CA TYR A 3 -6.66 -14.19 84.92
C TYR A 3 -5.31 -13.93 84.22
N ILE A 4 -4.23 -13.74 85.01
CA ILE A 4 -2.87 -13.50 84.49
C ILE A 4 -2.33 -14.76 83.82
N ALA A 5 -2.56 -15.95 84.41
CA ALA A 5 -2.20 -17.22 83.79
C ALA A 5 -2.92 -17.43 82.44
N LYS A 6 -4.21 -17.10 82.36
CA LYS A 6 -5.01 -17.19 81.12
C LYS A 6 -4.54 -16.21 80.04
N LEU A 7 -4.06 -15.02 80.42
CA LEU A 7 -3.44 -14.07 79.51
C LEU A 7 -2.07 -14.56 79.02
N ASN A 8 -1.21 -15.08 79.90
CA ASN A 8 0.09 -15.62 79.52
C ASN A 8 -0.03 -16.78 78.53
N LEU A 9 -0.97 -17.72 78.75
CA LEU A 9 -1.27 -18.80 77.79
C LEU A 9 -1.73 -18.28 76.42
N LYS A 10 -2.50 -17.18 76.38
CA LYS A 10 -2.87 -16.52 75.11
C LYS A 10 -1.68 -15.84 74.43
N ILE A 11 -0.78 -15.23 75.20
CA ILE A 11 0.45 -14.61 74.69
C ILE A 11 1.39 -15.67 74.11
N GLU A 12 1.56 -16.81 74.78
CA GLU A 12 2.35 -17.95 74.28
C GLU A 12 1.74 -18.56 73.02
N ALA A 13 0.42 -18.77 72.98
CA ALA A 13 -0.29 -19.22 71.79
C ALA A 13 -0.13 -18.24 70.61
N CYS A 14 -0.21 -16.93 70.87
CA CYS A 14 0.00 -15.89 69.87
C CYS A 14 1.45 -15.88 69.34
N LYS A 15 2.45 -15.94 70.24
CA LYS A 15 3.87 -16.06 69.85
C LYS A 15 4.14 -17.29 68.98
N LYS A 16 3.56 -18.44 69.35
CA LYS A 16 3.66 -19.67 68.54
C LYS A 16 3.01 -19.51 67.17
N SER A 17 1.85 -18.86 67.09
CA SER A 17 1.19 -18.56 65.81
C SER A 17 2.01 -17.63 64.92
N ILE A 18 2.71 -16.65 65.50
CA ILE A 18 3.57 -15.70 64.76
C ILE A 18 4.79 -16.41 64.17
N GLU A 19 5.48 -17.26 64.95
CA GLU A 19 6.63 -18.01 64.42
C GLU A 19 6.22 -19.07 63.39
N ASN A 20 5.05 -19.71 63.53
CA ASN A 20 4.50 -20.56 62.46
C ASN A 20 4.28 -19.75 61.17
N ALA A 21 3.56 -18.62 61.23
CA ALA A 21 3.29 -17.78 60.06
C ALA A 21 4.57 -17.24 59.38
N LYS A 22 5.63 -17.00 60.17
CA LYS A 22 6.95 -16.59 59.67
C LYS A 22 7.69 -17.75 58.98
N GLN A 23 7.56 -18.98 59.49
CA GLN A 23 8.06 -20.18 58.82
C GLN A 23 7.32 -20.43 57.50
N ASP A 24 6.00 -20.28 57.47
CA ASP A 24 5.18 -20.41 56.27
C ASP A 24 5.57 -19.36 55.20
N LEU A 25 5.82 -18.12 55.60
CA LEU A 25 6.30 -17.05 54.71
C LEU A 25 7.69 -17.38 54.12
N LEU A 26 8.61 -17.88 54.94
CA LEU A 26 9.93 -18.34 54.50
C LEU A 26 9.84 -19.50 53.49
N GLN A 27 8.95 -20.47 53.73
CA GLN A 27 8.69 -21.55 52.77
C GLN A 27 8.10 -21.01 51.46
N LEU A 28 7.09 -20.14 51.53
CA LEU A 28 6.46 -19.53 50.35
C LEU A 28 7.48 -18.76 49.51
N LYS A 29 8.36 -17.99 50.14
CA LYS A 29 9.43 -17.24 49.45
C LYS A 29 10.40 -18.16 48.71
N ASN A 30 10.76 -19.30 49.30
CA ASN A 30 11.61 -20.30 48.65
C ASN A 30 10.88 -20.96 47.47
N VAL A 31 9.59 -21.29 47.61
CA VAL A 31 8.77 -21.84 46.52
C VAL A 31 8.64 -20.84 45.37
N ILE A 32 8.40 -19.56 45.64
CA ILE A 32 8.35 -18.51 44.60
C ILE A 32 9.70 -18.42 43.87
N SER A 33 10.82 -18.35 44.61
CA SER A 33 12.16 -18.28 44.02
C SER A 33 12.50 -19.51 43.16
N GLN A 34 12.16 -20.72 43.61
CA GLN A 34 12.30 -21.95 42.82
C GLN A 34 11.39 -21.97 41.60
N THR A 35 10.15 -21.49 41.73
CA THR A 35 9.19 -21.40 40.62
C THR A 35 9.69 -20.43 39.56
N GLU A 36 10.18 -19.24 39.94
CA GLU A 36 10.81 -18.28 39.02
C GLU A 36 12.03 -18.85 38.31
N HIS A 37 12.89 -19.61 39.01
CA HIS A 37 14.05 -20.26 38.40
C HIS A 37 13.62 -21.31 37.38
N SER A 38 12.71 -22.22 37.77
CA SER A 38 12.18 -23.25 36.88
C SER A 38 11.44 -22.66 35.66
N TYR A 39 10.76 -21.52 35.83
CA TYR A 39 10.12 -20.80 34.74
C TYR A 39 11.16 -20.21 33.78
N LYS A 40 12.23 -19.59 34.29
CA LYS A 40 13.34 -19.09 33.45
C LYS A 40 14.05 -20.22 32.70
N GLU A 41 14.27 -21.37 33.34
CA GLU A 41 14.84 -22.56 32.70
C GLU A 41 13.91 -23.14 31.62
N LEU A 42 12.61 -23.27 31.90
CA LEU A 42 11.61 -23.71 30.92
C LEU A 42 11.50 -22.73 29.75
N MET A 43 11.57 -21.42 29.97
CA MET A 43 11.62 -20.42 28.90
C MET A 43 12.90 -20.57 28.07
N ALA A 44 14.06 -20.74 28.70
CA ALA A 44 15.35 -20.88 28.01
C ALA A 44 15.48 -22.20 27.23
N GLN A 45 14.91 -23.31 27.72
CA GLN A 45 14.92 -24.60 27.03
C GLN A 45 13.93 -24.65 25.85
N ASN A 46 12.77 -24.00 25.98
CA ASN A 46 11.73 -24.01 24.94
C ASN A 46 11.85 -22.87 23.92
N GLN A 47 12.80 -21.95 24.08
CA GLN A 47 13.09 -20.93 23.05
C GLN A 47 14.08 -21.49 22.02
N PRO A 48 13.65 -21.77 20.77
CA PRO A 48 14.59 -22.04 19.69
C PRO A 48 15.52 -20.85 19.51
N LYS A 49 16.80 -21.09 19.20
CA LYS A 49 17.77 -20.03 18.87
C LYS A 49 17.43 -19.41 17.51
N LEU A 50 16.47 -18.51 17.52
CA LEU A 50 16.03 -17.73 16.38
C LEU A 50 17.07 -16.65 16.06
N SER A 51 18.04 -16.99 15.21
CA SER A 51 18.86 -15.99 14.52
C SER A 51 18.16 -15.54 13.24
N LEU A 52 18.36 -14.29 12.85
CA LEU A 52 17.95 -13.81 11.52
C LEU A 52 18.61 -14.70 10.43
N PRO A 53 17.89 -15.00 9.32
CA PRO A 53 18.49 -15.69 8.18
C PRO A 53 19.75 -14.99 7.69
N ILE A 54 20.77 -15.76 7.29
CA ILE A 54 22.03 -15.22 6.78
C ILE A 54 21.72 -14.38 5.53
N ARG A 55 22.13 -13.11 5.56
CA ARG A 55 22.02 -12.19 4.43
C ARG A 55 22.97 -12.64 3.33
N LEU A 56 22.42 -13.23 2.27
CA LEU A 56 23.15 -13.54 1.06
C LEU A 56 23.34 -12.25 0.25
N LEU A 57 24.57 -12.02 -0.20
CA LEU A 57 24.95 -10.88 -1.04
C LEU A 57 25.27 -11.39 -2.46
N PRO A 58 25.19 -10.53 -3.49
CA PRO A 58 25.62 -10.89 -4.84
C PRO A 58 27.09 -11.34 -4.87
N ASP A 59 27.38 -12.38 -5.65
CA ASP A 59 28.75 -12.67 -6.06
C ASP A 59 29.30 -11.58 -6.99
N LYS A 60 30.63 -11.53 -7.12
CA LYS A 60 31.34 -10.54 -7.95
C LYS A 60 31.40 -10.91 -9.43
N ASP A 61 31.14 -12.17 -9.76
CA ASP A 61 31.25 -12.69 -11.10
C ASP A 61 29.95 -12.44 -11.87
N ASP A 62 30.02 -11.54 -12.86
CA ASP A 62 28.87 -11.23 -13.72
C ASP A 62 28.68 -12.33 -14.79
N PHE A 63 27.65 -13.16 -14.59
CA PHE A 63 27.25 -14.17 -15.57
C PHE A 63 26.68 -13.51 -16.83
N SER A 64 27.28 -13.79 -18.00
CA SER A 64 26.79 -13.27 -19.28
C SER A 64 25.59 -14.08 -19.78
N PHE A 65 24.38 -13.52 -19.62
CA PHE A 65 23.18 -14.10 -20.19
C PHE A 65 23.10 -13.81 -21.71
N PRO A 66 22.77 -14.81 -22.55
CA PRO A 66 22.66 -14.61 -24.00
C PRO A 66 21.58 -13.56 -24.31
N MET A 67 21.91 -12.58 -25.17
CA MET A 67 21.01 -11.47 -25.48
C MET A 67 19.62 -11.94 -25.95
N PRO A 68 18.54 -11.24 -25.56
CA PRO A 68 17.20 -11.63 -25.96
C PRO A 68 17.03 -11.41 -27.47
N LYS A 69 16.37 -12.36 -28.16
CA LYS A 69 16.10 -12.26 -29.61
C LYS A 69 15.28 -11.03 -30.02
N SER A 70 14.60 -10.40 -29.06
CA SER A 70 13.92 -9.11 -29.21
C SER A 70 13.62 -8.54 -27.82
N ASN A 71 13.82 -7.23 -27.62
CA ASN A 71 13.53 -6.56 -26.35
C ASN A 71 12.07 -6.74 -25.91
N ARG A 72 11.11 -6.87 -26.85
CA ARG A 72 9.69 -7.14 -26.55
C ARG A 72 9.45 -8.46 -25.82
N ASN A 73 10.36 -9.43 -25.96
CA ASN A 73 10.28 -10.73 -25.31
C ASN A 73 10.96 -10.75 -23.94
N CYS A 74 11.51 -9.62 -23.47
CA CYS A 74 12.00 -9.52 -22.09
C CYS A 74 10.87 -9.70 -21.09
N ARG A 75 11.10 -10.62 -20.16
CA ARG A 75 10.28 -10.96 -18.99
C ARG A 75 11.26 -11.22 -17.84
N LEU A 76 10.74 -11.29 -16.62
CA LEU A 76 11.58 -11.48 -15.43
C LEU A 76 12.50 -12.72 -15.57
N HIS A 77 11.95 -13.86 -16.00
CA HIS A 77 12.69 -15.12 -16.13
C HIS A 77 13.83 -15.13 -17.18
N ASN A 78 13.94 -14.14 -18.07
CA ASN A 78 14.95 -14.13 -19.15
C ASN A 78 15.75 -12.82 -19.25
N CYS A 79 15.31 -11.72 -18.65
CA CYS A 79 16.00 -10.42 -18.66
C CYS A 79 16.28 -9.84 -17.26
N PHE A 80 15.80 -10.49 -16.18
CA PHE A 80 16.17 -10.13 -14.82
C PHE A 80 17.11 -11.19 -14.23
N ASP A 81 18.20 -10.74 -13.63
CA ASP A 81 19.18 -11.58 -12.96
C ASP A 81 18.83 -11.75 -11.48
N TYR A 82 18.25 -12.91 -11.16
CA TYR A 82 17.89 -13.29 -9.81
C TYR A 82 19.10 -13.60 -8.91
N SER A 83 20.28 -13.89 -9.46
CA SER A 83 21.47 -14.24 -8.66
C SER A 83 21.92 -13.10 -7.75
N ARG A 84 21.72 -11.86 -8.19
CA ARG A 84 22.02 -10.63 -7.45
C ARG A 84 20.88 -10.16 -6.55
N CYS A 85 19.77 -10.90 -6.53
CA CYS A 85 18.60 -10.63 -5.71
C CYS A 85 18.21 -11.84 -4.83
N PRO A 86 19.11 -12.40 -3.98
CA PRO A 86 18.73 -13.46 -3.04
C PRO A 86 17.57 -13.06 -2.13
N LEU A 87 16.74 -14.02 -1.74
CA LEU A 87 15.56 -13.79 -0.87
C LEU A 87 15.92 -13.15 0.49
N THR A 88 17.12 -13.42 1.03
CA THR A 88 17.61 -12.84 2.29
C THR A 88 18.43 -11.56 2.12
N SER A 89 18.62 -11.06 0.89
CA SER A 89 19.45 -9.88 0.60
C SER A 89 18.90 -8.57 1.18
N GLY A 90 17.58 -8.51 1.46
CA GLY A 90 16.89 -7.31 1.91
C GLY A 90 16.59 -6.29 0.81
N PHE A 91 16.62 -6.70 -0.46
CA PHE A 91 16.34 -5.86 -1.64
C PHE A 91 17.10 -4.52 -1.67
N PRO A 92 18.45 -4.51 -1.59
CA PRO A 92 19.24 -3.29 -1.66
C PRO A 92 19.16 -2.66 -3.07
N VAL A 93 18.95 -1.35 -3.13
CA VAL A 93 18.77 -0.57 -4.37
C VAL A 93 19.86 0.50 -4.47
N TYR A 94 20.60 0.53 -5.57
CA TYR A 94 21.53 1.63 -5.86
C TYR A 94 20.86 2.64 -6.79
N VAL A 95 21.07 3.93 -6.53
CA VAL A 95 20.52 5.02 -7.35
C VAL A 95 21.67 5.82 -7.93
N TYR A 96 21.69 5.98 -9.25
CA TYR A 96 22.68 6.83 -9.90
C TYR A 96 22.43 8.30 -9.57
N ASN A 97 23.49 9.02 -9.21
CA ASN A 97 23.40 10.46 -8.97
C ASN A 97 23.26 11.21 -10.31
N SER A 98 22.09 11.82 -10.53
CA SER A 98 21.79 12.61 -11.73
C SER A 98 22.78 13.74 -12.00
N ASP A 99 23.40 14.36 -10.99
CA ASP A 99 24.41 15.43 -11.20
C ASP A 99 25.68 14.96 -11.90
N GLN A 100 25.98 13.66 -11.87
CA GLN A 100 27.21 13.10 -12.45
C GLN A 100 27.07 12.77 -13.95
N PHE A 101 25.87 12.87 -14.52
CA PHE A 101 25.58 12.41 -15.88
C PHE A 101 24.80 13.46 -16.69
N ASN A 102 25.10 13.56 -17.98
CA ASN A 102 24.61 14.64 -18.85
C ASN A 102 23.08 14.72 -19.00
N PHE A 103 22.33 13.63 -18.80
CA PHE A 103 20.86 13.69 -18.80
C PHE A 103 20.33 14.44 -17.57
N GLY A 104 21.00 14.32 -16.42
CA GLY A 104 20.50 14.84 -15.14
C GLY A 104 20.57 16.36 -14.96
N SER A 105 21.37 17.05 -15.79
CA SER A 105 21.41 18.53 -15.83
C SER A 105 20.19 19.15 -16.53
N SER A 106 19.50 18.37 -17.37
CA SER A 106 18.34 18.81 -18.15
C SER A 106 16.98 18.58 -17.49
N LEU A 107 16.97 17.86 -16.36
CA LEU A 107 15.75 17.47 -15.62
C LEU A 107 15.00 18.67 -15.03
N ASP A 108 13.67 18.56 -14.92
CA ASP A 108 12.84 19.45 -14.11
C ASP A 108 13.37 19.49 -12.66
N PRO A 109 13.79 20.66 -12.14
CA PRO A 109 14.40 20.75 -10.82
C PRO A 109 13.52 20.22 -9.68
N LEU A 110 12.19 20.32 -9.80
CA LEU A 110 11.27 19.81 -8.77
C LEU A 110 11.15 18.29 -8.80
N ILE A 111 11.10 17.66 -9.98
CA ILE A 111 11.17 16.19 -10.10
C ILE A 111 12.47 15.68 -9.50
N LYS A 112 13.60 16.30 -9.84
CA LYS A 112 14.90 15.94 -9.30
C LYS A 112 14.95 16.06 -7.78
N GLN A 113 14.54 17.20 -7.22
CA GLN A 113 14.51 17.42 -5.78
C GLN A 113 13.58 16.44 -5.05
N ALA A 114 12.40 16.15 -5.60
CA ALA A 114 11.43 15.19 -5.08
C ALA A 114 11.93 13.75 -5.11
N PHE A 115 12.64 13.39 -6.16
CA PHE A 115 13.25 12.07 -6.29
C PHE A 115 14.41 11.91 -5.31
N GLU A 116 15.30 12.89 -5.21
CA GLU A 116 16.43 12.85 -4.28
C GLU A 116 16.03 12.84 -2.81
N SER A 117 15.00 13.61 -2.41
CA SER A 117 14.49 13.60 -1.03
C SER A 117 13.94 12.21 -0.67
N THR A 118 13.15 11.63 -1.57
CA THR A 118 12.61 10.28 -1.47
C THR A 118 13.71 9.22 -1.36
N VAL A 119 14.73 9.28 -2.24
CA VAL A 119 15.87 8.35 -2.26
C VAL A 119 16.66 8.39 -0.96
N ARG A 120 16.81 9.57 -0.32
CA ARG A 120 17.49 9.71 0.98
C ARG A 120 16.66 9.17 2.17
N ALA A 121 15.34 9.18 2.06
CA ALA A 121 14.44 8.68 3.11
C ALA A 121 14.19 7.16 3.03
N ASN A 122 14.34 6.57 1.84
CA ASN A 122 13.92 5.20 1.58
C ASN A 122 14.87 4.13 2.16
N THR A 123 14.31 3.15 2.85
CA THR A 123 15.06 2.11 3.60
C THR A 123 15.76 1.05 2.75
N TYR A 124 15.40 0.94 1.46
CA TYR A 124 16.03 -0.02 0.53
C TYR A 124 17.28 0.55 -0.16
N VAL A 125 17.46 1.88 -0.13
CA VAL A 125 18.55 2.55 -0.85
C VAL A 125 19.90 2.27 -0.18
N THR A 126 20.93 2.02 -1.00
CA THR A 126 22.31 1.80 -0.55
C THR A 126 23.31 2.58 -1.40
N GLU A 127 24.35 3.09 -0.73
CA GLU A 127 25.48 3.76 -1.39
C GLU A 127 26.44 2.76 -2.08
N ASN A 128 26.41 1.47 -1.69
CA ASN A 128 27.32 0.47 -2.21
C ASN A 128 26.73 -0.29 -3.41
N ALA A 129 27.11 0.13 -4.61
CA ALA A 129 26.68 -0.46 -5.88
C ALA A 129 26.97 -1.98 -6.02
N ASN A 130 27.97 -2.52 -5.30
CA ASN A 130 28.35 -3.94 -5.45
C ASN A 130 27.31 -4.89 -4.84
N ILE A 131 26.67 -4.48 -3.74
CA ILE A 131 25.67 -5.30 -3.04
C ILE A 131 24.24 -5.10 -3.59
N ALA A 132 24.04 -4.15 -4.48
CA ALA A 132 22.72 -3.75 -4.97
C ALA A 132 22.08 -4.81 -5.88
N CYS A 133 20.84 -5.18 -5.56
CA CYS A 133 19.99 -6.05 -6.37
C CYS A 133 19.42 -5.30 -7.59
N LEU A 134 19.05 -4.03 -7.42
CA LEU A 134 18.46 -3.16 -8.45
C LEU A 134 19.26 -1.86 -8.60
N TYR A 135 19.38 -1.35 -9.82
CA TYR A 135 19.96 -0.03 -10.13
C TYR A 135 18.88 0.89 -10.70
N ILE A 136 18.83 2.15 -10.24
CA ILE A 136 17.82 3.12 -10.69
C ILE A 136 18.46 4.33 -11.36
N VAL A 137 17.95 4.65 -12.55
CA VAL A 137 18.31 5.83 -13.35
C VAL A 137 17.08 6.73 -13.48
N LEU A 138 17.18 8.01 -13.12
CA LEU A 138 16.15 9.01 -13.38
C LEU A 138 16.42 9.69 -14.73
N VAL A 139 15.52 9.50 -15.70
CA VAL A 139 15.56 10.19 -17.02
C VAL A 139 14.54 11.32 -17.09
N GLY A 140 13.39 11.17 -16.40
CA GLY A 140 12.46 12.24 -16.04
C GLY A 140 11.91 13.14 -17.17
N GLU A 141 11.19 14.17 -16.76
CA GLU A 141 10.77 15.27 -17.63
C GLU A 141 11.86 16.35 -17.68
N MET A 142 12.11 16.92 -18.85
CA MET A 142 13.16 17.92 -19.08
C MET A 142 12.63 19.37 -18.94
N GLN A 143 13.50 20.29 -18.51
CA GLN A 143 13.15 21.70 -18.29
C GLN A 143 12.83 22.44 -19.61
N GLU A 144 13.56 22.14 -20.69
CA GLU A 144 13.23 22.56 -22.05
C GLU A 144 12.96 21.32 -22.92
N PRO A 145 12.06 21.39 -23.93
CA PRO A 145 11.74 20.28 -24.83
C PRO A 145 12.84 20.04 -25.89
N VAL A 146 14.11 20.25 -25.53
CA VAL A 146 15.27 19.88 -26.35
C VAL A 146 15.37 18.36 -26.31
N MET A 147 14.68 17.69 -27.24
CA MET A 147 14.81 16.26 -27.44
C MET A 147 16.28 15.92 -27.76
N SER A 148 17.01 15.42 -26.78
CA SER A 148 18.24 14.68 -27.02
C SER A 148 17.93 13.54 -27.99
N LYS A 149 18.82 13.27 -28.95
CA LYS A 149 18.53 12.23 -29.93
C LYS A 149 18.43 10.89 -29.20
N PRO A 150 17.54 9.95 -29.59
CA PRO A 150 17.45 8.64 -28.94
C PRO A 150 18.82 7.94 -28.82
N THR A 151 19.68 8.10 -29.84
CA THR A 151 21.06 7.61 -29.87
C THR A 151 21.99 8.25 -28.83
N GLU A 152 21.80 9.53 -28.49
CA GLU A 152 22.59 10.22 -27.47
C GLU A 152 22.22 9.73 -26.06
N LEU A 153 20.93 9.53 -25.79
CA LEU A 153 20.46 8.94 -24.53
C LEU A 153 20.88 7.48 -24.40
N GLU A 154 20.83 6.69 -25.48
CA GLU A 154 21.35 5.32 -25.53
C GLU A 154 22.85 5.28 -25.17
N GLN A 155 23.67 6.13 -25.81
CA GLN A 155 25.11 6.23 -25.50
C GLN A 155 25.36 6.61 -24.02
N GLN A 156 24.56 7.51 -23.45
CA GLN A 156 24.67 7.90 -22.04
C GLN A 156 24.29 6.77 -21.08
N LEU A 157 23.25 5.98 -21.38
CA LEU A 157 22.87 4.81 -20.59
C LEU A 157 23.96 3.73 -20.63
N HIS A 158 24.49 3.43 -21.82
CA HIS A 158 25.59 2.46 -21.99
C HIS A 158 26.92 2.92 -21.38
N ALA A 159 27.11 4.23 -21.13
CA ALA A 159 28.27 4.78 -20.44
C ALA A 159 28.17 4.72 -18.90
N LEU A 160 27.04 4.29 -18.31
CA LEU A 160 26.89 4.20 -16.86
C LEU A 160 27.82 3.11 -16.27
N PRO A 161 28.59 3.40 -15.20
CA PRO A 161 29.63 2.49 -14.68
C PRO A 161 29.18 1.05 -14.36
N TYR A 162 27.94 0.87 -13.90
CA TYR A 162 27.38 -0.44 -13.54
C TYR A 162 26.36 -0.99 -14.56
N TRP A 163 26.24 -0.44 -15.78
CA TRP A 163 25.24 -0.85 -16.78
C TRP A 163 25.32 -2.32 -17.22
N ARG A 164 26.46 -2.99 -16.96
CA ARG A 164 26.66 -4.43 -17.23
C ARG A 164 26.40 -4.81 -18.69
N THR A 165 26.84 -3.94 -19.61
CA THR A 165 26.70 -4.03 -21.08
C THR A 165 25.29 -3.84 -21.65
N ASP A 166 24.26 -4.43 -21.04
CA ASP A 166 22.90 -4.50 -21.61
C ASP A 166 21.77 -4.17 -20.61
N GLY A 167 22.08 -3.59 -19.45
CA GLY A 167 21.07 -3.07 -18.51
C GLY A 167 20.40 -4.11 -17.61
N HIS A 168 21.02 -5.27 -17.37
CA HIS A 168 20.52 -6.23 -16.36
C HIS A 168 20.24 -5.56 -15.02
N ASN A 169 19.09 -5.84 -14.43
CA ASN A 169 18.61 -5.30 -13.15
C ASN A 169 18.62 -3.77 -13.05
N HIS A 170 18.56 -3.06 -14.19
CA HIS A 170 18.34 -1.63 -14.22
C HIS A 170 16.86 -1.30 -14.32
N LEU A 171 16.47 -0.19 -13.70
CA LEU A 171 15.17 0.44 -13.80
C LEU A 171 15.38 1.89 -14.23
N ILE A 172 14.81 2.26 -15.37
CA ILE A 172 14.76 3.64 -15.84
C ILE A 172 13.41 4.22 -15.42
N ILE A 173 13.44 5.32 -14.67
CA ILE A 173 12.23 6.03 -14.23
C ILE A 173 12.10 7.34 -15.01
N ASN A 174 10.96 7.52 -15.68
CA ASN A 174 10.54 8.75 -16.34
C ASN A 174 9.24 9.24 -15.68
N LEU A 175 9.39 10.12 -14.69
CA LEU A 175 8.27 10.73 -13.96
C LEU A 175 7.78 11.98 -14.70
N SER A 176 6.48 12.05 -14.94
CA SER A 176 5.82 13.19 -15.59
C SER A 176 5.18 14.14 -14.57
N ARG A 177 5.24 15.45 -14.82
CA ARG A 177 4.46 16.46 -14.11
C ARG A 177 3.45 17.18 -14.99
N LYS A 178 3.73 17.30 -16.28
CA LYS A 178 2.86 17.94 -17.27
C LYS A 178 1.97 16.91 -18.01
N SER A 179 0.93 17.39 -18.70
CA SER A 179 0.03 16.52 -19.49
C SER A 179 0.62 16.10 -20.82
N GLU A 180 1.47 16.95 -21.38
CA GLU A 180 2.19 16.79 -22.65
C GLU A 180 3.48 15.95 -22.55
N THR A 181 3.79 15.36 -21.39
CA THR A 181 5.04 14.61 -21.19
C THR A 181 5.12 13.41 -22.14
N GLN A 182 6.05 13.51 -23.09
CA GLN A 182 6.30 12.50 -24.11
C GLN A 182 7.09 11.30 -23.55
N ASN A 183 7.07 10.21 -24.31
CA ASN A 183 7.88 9.02 -24.05
C ASN A 183 9.29 9.22 -24.63
N PHE A 184 10.17 9.86 -23.87
CA PHE A 184 11.58 10.11 -24.28
C PHE A 184 12.39 8.83 -24.52
N LEU A 185 11.91 7.67 -24.02
CA LEU A 185 12.51 6.36 -24.21
C LEU A 185 12.01 5.64 -25.47
N TYR A 186 11.13 6.27 -26.26
CA TYR A 186 10.65 5.70 -27.51
C TYR A 186 11.79 5.60 -28.54
N ASN A 187 11.95 4.42 -29.14
CA ASN A 187 13.09 4.07 -30.02
C ASN A 187 14.49 4.18 -29.39
N VAL A 188 14.62 4.17 -28.06
CA VAL A 188 15.90 4.04 -27.35
C VAL A 188 16.17 2.56 -27.03
N SER A 189 17.36 2.05 -27.34
CA SER A 189 17.73 0.69 -26.92
C SER A 189 18.12 0.68 -25.44
N THR A 190 17.17 0.31 -24.57
CA THR A 190 17.42 0.15 -23.13
C THR A 190 17.89 -1.26 -22.74
N GLY A 191 18.12 -2.13 -23.74
CA GLY A 191 18.45 -3.54 -23.55
C GLY A 191 17.42 -4.27 -22.67
N ARG A 192 17.88 -4.70 -21.50
CA ARG A 192 17.10 -5.43 -20.49
C ARG A 192 16.57 -4.55 -19.36
N ALA A 193 16.92 -3.27 -19.31
CA ALA A 193 16.43 -2.40 -18.24
C ALA A 193 14.90 -2.31 -18.25
N MET A 194 14.27 -2.42 -17.08
CA MET A 194 12.85 -2.17 -16.89
C MET A 194 12.56 -0.66 -17.06
N ILE A 195 11.38 -0.31 -17.56
CA ILE A 195 10.95 1.08 -17.72
C ILE A 195 9.75 1.34 -16.79
N ALA A 196 9.83 2.43 -16.03
CA ALA A 196 8.75 2.95 -15.19
C ALA A 196 8.38 4.37 -15.64
N GLN A 197 7.22 4.54 -16.29
CA GLN A 197 6.78 5.85 -16.83
C GLN A 197 5.26 5.99 -16.97
N SER A 198 4.80 7.24 -17.12
CA SER A 198 3.36 7.58 -17.20
C SER A 198 2.78 7.55 -18.63
N THR A 199 3.63 7.57 -19.66
CA THR A 199 3.25 7.58 -21.08
C THR A 199 3.87 6.36 -21.77
N PHE A 200 3.06 5.46 -22.33
CA PHE A 200 3.53 4.23 -22.98
C PHE A 200 2.81 3.96 -24.31
N TYR A 201 3.57 3.40 -25.25
CA TYR A 201 3.02 2.79 -26.47
C TYR A 201 2.95 1.25 -26.33
N ASP A 202 1.94 0.64 -26.94
CA ASP A 202 1.71 -0.82 -27.02
C ASP A 202 2.94 -1.58 -27.54
N VAL A 203 3.62 -1.01 -28.53
CA VAL A 203 4.82 -1.53 -29.18
C VAL A 203 6.07 -1.58 -28.30
N GLN A 204 6.10 -0.83 -27.19
CA GLN A 204 7.24 -0.72 -26.28
C GLN A 204 6.97 -1.43 -24.95
N TYR A 205 5.73 -1.33 -24.43
CA TYR A 205 5.38 -1.85 -23.11
C TYR A 205 5.51 -3.39 -23.02
N ARG A 206 6.21 -3.88 -22.00
CA ARG A 206 6.39 -5.31 -21.71
C ARG A 206 5.57 -5.70 -20.48
N PRO A 207 4.40 -6.37 -20.64
CA PRO A 207 3.54 -6.75 -19.52
C PRO A 207 4.28 -7.61 -18.47
N GLY A 208 4.06 -7.29 -17.19
CA GLY A 208 4.75 -7.95 -16.06
C GLY A 208 6.25 -7.63 -15.92
N PHE A 209 6.81 -6.74 -16.75
CA PHE A 209 8.21 -6.33 -16.71
C PHE A 209 8.36 -4.80 -16.59
N ASP A 210 7.70 -4.04 -17.46
CA ASP A 210 7.61 -2.58 -17.35
C ASP A 210 6.49 -2.17 -16.37
N ILE A 211 6.52 -0.92 -15.91
CA ILE A 211 5.62 -0.39 -14.88
C ILE A 211 4.99 0.91 -15.38
N VAL A 212 3.67 0.93 -15.53
CA VAL A 212 2.93 2.20 -15.66
C VAL A 212 2.91 2.88 -14.29
N VAL A 213 3.43 4.09 -14.20
CA VAL A 213 3.43 4.89 -12.95
C VAL A 213 2.45 6.06 -13.03
N SER A 214 2.14 6.67 -11.89
CA SER A 214 1.36 7.91 -11.83
C SER A 214 2.22 9.14 -12.09
N PRO A 215 1.68 10.22 -12.68
CA PRO A 215 2.30 11.53 -12.67
C PRO A 215 2.53 12.06 -11.24
N LEU A 216 3.61 12.83 -11.06
CA LEU A 216 3.94 13.52 -9.81
C LEU A 216 3.17 14.84 -9.67
N VAL A 217 1.86 14.74 -9.44
CA VAL A 217 1.01 15.92 -9.18
C VAL A 217 1.43 16.61 -7.86
N HIS A 218 1.82 15.82 -6.85
CA HIS A 218 2.37 16.27 -5.57
C HIS A 218 3.84 15.88 -5.44
N ALA A 219 4.73 16.60 -6.12
CA ALA A 219 6.16 16.30 -6.11
C ALA A 219 6.81 16.54 -4.73
N MET A 220 6.49 17.67 -4.07
CA MET A 220 7.12 18.11 -2.81
C MET A 220 6.14 18.53 -1.70
N SER A 221 4.83 18.60 -1.99
CA SER A 221 3.80 18.92 -1.01
C SER A 221 3.18 17.64 -0.46
N GLU A 222 3.20 17.43 0.85
CA GLU A 222 2.30 16.44 1.45
C GLU A 222 0.84 16.86 1.21
N PRO A 223 -0.06 15.93 0.89
CA PRO A 223 -1.48 16.25 0.77
C PRO A 223 -2.03 16.70 2.13
N ASN A 224 -2.62 17.90 2.17
CA ASN A 224 -3.31 18.35 3.38
C ASN A 224 -4.59 17.51 3.58
N PHE A 225 -4.55 16.56 4.51
CA PHE A 225 -5.69 15.69 4.83
C PHE A 225 -6.96 16.46 5.23
N LEU A 226 -6.85 17.71 5.68
CA LEU A 226 -7.99 18.58 5.99
C LEU A 226 -8.65 19.20 4.73
N GLU A 227 -7.94 19.28 3.61
CA GLU A 227 -8.45 19.80 2.32
C GLU A 227 -9.06 18.68 1.45
N ILE A 228 -8.84 17.43 1.82
CA ILE A 228 -9.42 16.26 1.16
C ILE A 228 -10.96 16.32 1.29
N PRO A 229 -11.70 16.31 0.17
CA PRO A 229 -13.15 16.43 0.22
C PRO A 229 -13.81 15.16 0.79
N PRO A 230 -14.95 15.31 1.50
CA PRO A 230 -15.67 14.18 2.06
C PRO A 230 -16.20 13.23 0.97
N GLN A 231 -16.23 11.94 1.32
CA GLN A 231 -16.77 10.89 0.44
C GLN A 231 -18.31 10.89 0.37
N VAL A 232 -18.96 11.70 1.19
CA VAL A 232 -20.41 11.96 1.21
C VAL A 232 -20.68 13.41 0.77
N PRO A 233 -21.84 13.73 0.14
CA PRO A 233 -22.94 12.82 -0.21
C PRO A 233 -22.57 11.85 -1.34
N VAL A 234 -23.18 10.66 -1.33
CA VAL A 234 -22.89 9.57 -2.29
C VAL A 234 -23.13 10.03 -3.73
N LYS A 235 -24.32 10.59 -3.98
CA LYS A 235 -24.66 11.26 -5.23
C LYS A 235 -24.39 12.76 -5.08
N ARG A 236 -23.66 13.34 -6.02
CA ARG A 236 -23.29 14.77 -6.09
C ARG A 236 -24.09 15.47 -7.21
N LYS A 237 -23.90 16.79 -7.36
CA LYS A 237 -24.66 17.65 -8.29
C LYS A 237 -24.69 17.12 -9.73
N TYR A 238 -23.55 16.65 -10.23
CA TYR A 238 -23.44 16.02 -11.54
C TYR A 238 -23.34 14.49 -11.38
N LEU A 239 -24.02 13.75 -12.25
CA LEU A 239 -23.85 12.30 -12.37
C LEU A 239 -22.42 12.02 -12.84
N PHE A 240 -22.05 12.52 -14.02
CA PHE A 240 -20.68 12.51 -14.50
C PHE A 240 -20.31 13.84 -15.12
N SER A 241 -19.02 14.16 -15.11
CA SER A 241 -18.47 15.30 -15.82
C SER A 241 -17.27 14.93 -16.69
N PHE A 242 -17.05 15.71 -17.75
CA PHE A 242 -15.88 15.69 -18.61
C PHE A 242 -15.46 17.12 -18.93
N GLN A 243 -14.15 17.37 -18.92
CA GLN A 243 -13.52 18.56 -19.45
C GLN A 243 -12.28 18.20 -20.26
N GLY A 244 -12.22 18.68 -21.49
CA GLY A 244 -11.01 18.67 -22.32
C GLY A 244 -11.26 19.15 -23.73
N GLU A 245 -10.23 19.66 -24.39
CA GLU A 245 -10.39 20.27 -25.71
C GLU A 245 -10.17 19.28 -26.86
N LYS A 246 -11.08 19.28 -27.83
CA LYS A 246 -10.94 18.72 -29.18
C LYS A 246 -12.02 19.33 -30.09
N ALA A 247 -11.83 19.32 -31.40
CA ALA A 247 -12.79 19.88 -32.36
C ALA A 247 -14.10 19.05 -32.46
N VAL A 248 -14.96 19.17 -31.45
CA VAL A 248 -16.24 18.46 -31.28
C VAL A 248 -17.26 19.45 -30.69
N GLN A 249 -18.54 19.35 -31.06
CA GLN A 249 -19.60 20.21 -30.53
C GLN A 249 -19.95 19.83 -29.08
N ASP A 250 -19.99 20.81 -28.19
CA ASP A 250 -20.41 20.65 -26.79
C ASP A 250 -21.82 20.05 -26.66
N SER A 251 -22.02 19.24 -25.62
CA SER A 251 -23.33 18.65 -25.32
C SER A 251 -23.66 18.79 -23.83
N LYS A 252 -24.81 19.42 -23.56
CA LYS A 252 -25.30 19.65 -22.20
C LYS A 252 -26.64 18.94 -22.00
N LEU A 253 -26.68 18.04 -21.04
CA LEU A 253 -27.85 17.24 -20.68
C LEU A 253 -28.11 17.40 -19.17
N ASP A 254 -29.34 17.15 -18.72
CA ASP A 254 -29.66 17.29 -17.30
C ASP A 254 -28.83 16.33 -16.43
N PHE A 255 -28.18 16.88 -15.42
CA PHE A 255 -27.21 16.23 -14.52
C PHE A 255 -25.91 15.72 -15.17
N VAL A 256 -25.63 16.05 -16.44
CA VAL A 256 -24.41 15.66 -17.17
C VAL A 256 -23.70 16.90 -17.70
N LEU A 257 -22.42 17.05 -17.36
CA LEU A 257 -21.60 18.15 -17.87
C LEU A 257 -20.46 17.63 -18.74
N VAL A 258 -20.57 17.78 -20.06
CA VAL A 258 -19.53 17.37 -21.01
C VAL A 258 -19.11 18.61 -21.80
N GLU A 259 -17.95 19.15 -21.44
CA GLU A 259 -17.36 20.31 -22.10
C GLU A 259 -16.18 19.81 -22.96
N PHE A 260 -16.37 19.86 -24.28
CA PHE A 260 -15.39 19.56 -25.33
C PHE A 260 -14.63 20.81 -25.79
N THR A 261 -15.07 21.99 -25.38
CA THR A 261 -14.32 23.25 -25.47
C THR A 261 -13.95 23.75 -24.07
N CYS A 262 -12.70 24.17 -23.88
CA CYS A 262 -12.26 24.73 -22.60
C CYS A 262 -12.67 26.21 -22.51
N LYS A 263 -13.28 26.63 -21.39
CA LYS A 263 -13.58 28.06 -21.14
C LYS A 263 -12.32 28.89 -20.89
N ASN A 264 -11.36 28.27 -20.20
CA ASN A 264 -10.02 28.79 -19.96
C ASN A 264 -9.07 28.17 -20.99
N GLN A 265 -7.85 28.69 -21.15
CA GLN A 265 -6.90 28.14 -22.12
C GLN A 265 -6.62 26.63 -21.85
N PRO A 266 -6.56 25.79 -22.90
CA PRO A 266 -6.13 24.41 -22.77
C PRO A 266 -4.64 24.34 -22.43
N LYS A 267 -4.25 23.38 -21.60
CA LYS A 267 -2.84 22.97 -21.44
C LYS A 267 -2.38 22.19 -22.67
N ALA A 268 -1.08 22.19 -22.94
CA ALA A 268 -0.51 21.35 -23.99
C ALA A 268 -0.81 19.86 -23.70
N SER A 269 -0.92 19.06 -24.76
CA SER A 269 -1.21 17.63 -24.68
C SER A 269 -0.63 16.90 -25.89
N LEU A 270 -0.58 15.57 -25.83
CA LEU A 270 -0.05 14.75 -26.92
C LEU A 270 -1.00 14.75 -28.14
N PRO A 271 -0.50 14.51 -29.36
CA PRO A 271 -1.34 14.31 -30.52
C PRO A 271 -2.43 13.25 -30.26
N THR A 272 -3.65 13.53 -30.72
CA THR A 272 -4.87 12.72 -30.52
C THR A 272 -5.44 12.65 -29.10
N GLU A 273 -4.73 13.12 -28.07
CA GLU A 273 -5.21 13.22 -26.69
C GLU A 273 -6.25 14.35 -26.53
N TRP A 274 -6.93 14.39 -25.38
CA TRP A 274 -7.79 15.49 -24.96
C TRP A 274 -7.01 16.42 -24.03
N ALA A 275 -6.84 17.69 -24.40
CA ALA A 275 -6.15 18.68 -23.58
C ALA A 275 -6.79 18.84 -22.19
N LEU A 276 -6.01 19.17 -21.15
CA LEU A 276 -6.57 19.54 -19.84
C LEU A 276 -7.04 21.00 -19.89
N CYS A 277 -8.24 21.29 -19.40
CA CYS A 277 -8.73 22.66 -19.30
C CYS A 277 -8.18 23.36 -18.05
N GLY A 278 -7.77 24.63 -18.20
CA GLY A 278 -7.51 25.55 -17.09
C GLY A 278 -6.44 25.09 -16.09
N GLU A 279 -6.48 25.68 -14.89
CA GLU A 279 -5.62 25.23 -13.79
C GLU A 279 -6.22 24.02 -13.07
N ARG A 280 -5.37 23.34 -12.28
CA ARG A 280 -5.76 22.14 -11.55
C ARG A 280 -6.90 22.42 -10.58
N GLU A 281 -6.84 23.54 -9.88
CA GLU A 281 -7.78 23.91 -8.83
C GLU A 281 -9.20 24.13 -9.40
N ASP A 282 -9.32 24.64 -10.63
CA ASP A 282 -10.60 24.75 -11.36
C ASP A 282 -11.20 23.37 -11.65
N ARG A 283 -10.37 22.43 -12.14
CA ARG A 283 -10.81 21.05 -12.44
C ARG A 283 -11.25 20.33 -11.16
N LEU A 284 -10.48 20.46 -10.07
CA LEU A 284 -10.83 19.86 -8.79
C LEU A 284 -12.15 20.40 -8.23
N GLN A 285 -12.48 21.69 -8.44
CA GLN A 285 -13.78 22.25 -8.04
C GLN A 285 -14.95 21.58 -8.78
N LEU A 286 -14.81 21.33 -10.09
CA LEU A 286 -15.84 20.60 -10.85
C LEU A 286 -15.95 19.13 -10.39
N LEU A 287 -14.82 18.45 -10.22
CA LEU A 287 -14.80 17.04 -9.83
C LEU A 287 -15.36 16.84 -8.40
N LYS A 288 -15.15 17.79 -7.47
CA LYS A 288 -15.80 17.83 -6.14
C LYS A 288 -17.33 17.86 -6.23
N LEU A 289 -17.91 18.41 -7.31
CA LEU A 289 -19.36 18.43 -7.57
C LEU A 289 -19.87 17.23 -8.39
N SER A 290 -18.98 16.32 -8.79
CA SER A 290 -19.27 15.23 -9.74
C SER A 290 -19.22 13.86 -9.06
N THR A 291 -20.20 13.00 -9.33
CA THR A 291 -20.28 11.65 -8.75
C THR A 291 -19.24 10.72 -9.39
N PHE A 292 -19.18 10.78 -10.72
CA PHE A 292 -18.23 10.10 -11.59
C PHE A 292 -17.40 11.13 -12.37
N ALA A 293 -16.18 10.75 -12.73
CA ALA A 293 -15.30 11.52 -13.61
C ALA A 293 -15.08 10.74 -14.91
N LEU A 294 -15.52 11.28 -16.05
CA LEU A 294 -15.33 10.64 -17.34
C LEU A 294 -13.90 10.87 -17.84
N ILE A 295 -13.22 9.81 -18.28
CA ILE A 295 -11.85 9.85 -18.78
C ILE A 295 -11.86 9.19 -20.16
N ILE A 296 -11.65 9.99 -21.20
CA ILE A 296 -11.65 9.50 -22.58
C ILE A 296 -10.20 9.22 -23.01
N THR A 297 -9.87 7.96 -23.26
CA THR A 297 -8.51 7.58 -23.69
C THR A 297 -8.17 8.16 -25.08
N PRO A 298 -6.88 8.40 -25.39
CA PRO A 298 -6.44 9.02 -26.64
C PRO A 298 -6.98 8.37 -27.91
N GLY A 299 -6.96 9.10 -29.03
CA GLY A 299 -7.46 8.61 -30.32
C GLY A 299 -6.56 7.56 -30.97
N ASP A 300 -5.25 7.66 -30.76
CA ASP A 300 -4.23 6.71 -31.23
C ASP A 300 -4.42 5.33 -30.58
N THR A 301 -4.47 4.28 -31.40
CA THR A 301 -4.56 2.88 -30.96
C THR A 301 -3.26 2.35 -30.37
N HIS A 302 -2.12 2.94 -30.72
CA HIS A 302 -0.82 2.56 -30.17
C HIS A 302 -0.54 3.20 -28.81
N LEU A 303 -1.20 4.32 -28.48
CA LEU A 303 -1.01 5.02 -27.21
C LEU A 303 -1.82 4.35 -26.08
N MET A 304 -1.18 3.40 -25.40
CA MET A 304 -1.76 2.58 -24.34
C MET A 304 -2.19 3.39 -23.11
N ILE A 305 -1.37 4.36 -22.70
CA ILE A 305 -1.69 5.37 -21.68
C ILE A 305 -0.79 6.59 -21.85
N SER A 306 -1.31 7.76 -21.46
CA SER A 306 -0.63 9.05 -21.48
C SER A 306 -0.61 9.70 -20.09
N ALA A 307 0.37 10.58 -19.86
CA ALA A 307 0.44 11.42 -18.67
C ALA A 307 -0.88 12.18 -18.41
N GLY A 308 -1.48 12.83 -19.43
CA GLY A 308 -2.75 13.54 -19.27
C GLY A 308 -3.96 12.66 -18.93
N CYS A 309 -3.99 11.38 -19.35
CA CYS A 309 -4.99 10.40 -18.93
C CYS A 309 -4.77 9.99 -17.47
N ALA A 310 -3.52 9.73 -17.08
CA ALA A 310 -3.15 9.40 -15.71
C ALA A 310 -3.37 10.57 -14.73
N MET A 311 -3.20 11.82 -15.17
CA MET A 311 -3.53 13.02 -14.36
C MET A 311 -5.03 13.10 -14.07
N ARG A 312 -5.90 12.86 -15.06
CA ARG A 312 -7.37 12.82 -14.84
C ARG A 312 -7.77 11.71 -13.87
N LEU A 313 -7.12 10.56 -13.95
CA LEU A 313 -7.33 9.45 -13.03
C LEU A 313 -6.94 9.84 -11.60
N PHE A 314 -5.76 10.46 -11.43
CA PHE A 314 -5.30 10.98 -10.16
C PHE A 314 -6.26 12.01 -9.55
N GLU A 315 -6.63 13.05 -10.31
CA GLU A 315 -7.51 14.13 -9.86
C GLU A 315 -8.90 13.61 -9.45
N ALA A 316 -9.43 12.61 -10.17
CA ALA A 316 -10.70 11.97 -9.83
C ALA A 316 -10.63 11.23 -8.48
N LEU A 317 -9.59 10.41 -8.28
CA LEU A 317 -9.38 9.66 -7.03
C LEU A 317 -9.13 10.61 -5.85
N GLU A 318 -8.33 11.67 -6.05
CA GLU A 318 -8.03 12.71 -5.07
C GLU A 318 -9.31 13.32 -4.49
N VAL A 319 -10.33 13.59 -5.31
CA VAL A 319 -11.59 14.20 -4.84
C VAL A 319 -12.72 13.20 -4.61
N GLY A 320 -12.46 11.91 -4.70
CA GLY A 320 -13.47 10.86 -4.54
C GLY A 320 -14.55 10.88 -5.64
N ALA A 321 -14.24 11.38 -6.84
CA ALA A 321 -15.07 11.15 -8.01
C ALA A 321 -14.69 9.78 -8.61
N ILE A 322 -15.65 8.91 -8.86
CA ILE A 322 -15.35 7.55 -9.35
C ILE A 322 -14.91 7.63 -10.83
N PRO A 323 -13.71 7.16 -11.22
CA PRO A 323 -13.26 7.22 -12.61
C PRO A 323 -14.08 6.31 -13.52
N VAL A 324 -14.48 6.83 -14.68
CA VAL A 324 -15.18 6.11 -15.75
C VAL A 324 -14.35 6.26 -17.02
N ILE A 325 -13.61 5.21 -17.37
CA ILE A 325 -12.58 5.22 -18.40
C ILE A 325 -13.15 4.65 -19.70
N LEU A 326 -13.16 5.45 -20.75
CA LEU A 326 -13.58 5.03 -22.10
C LEU A 326 -12.37 4.55 -22.89
N GLY A 327 -12.15 3.24 -22.96
CA GLY A 327 -11.03 2.62 -23.65
C GLY A 327 -11.04 1.09 -23.53
N GLU A 328 -10.45 0.41 -24.51
CA GLU A 328 -10.45 -1.06 -24.59
C GLU A 328 -9.08 -1.68 -24.28
N GLN A 329 -7.99 -0.96 -24.55
CA GLN A 329 -6.60 -1.46 -24.45
C GLN A 329 -5.75 -0.59 -23.49
N ILE A 330 -6.38 0.03 -22.49
CA ILE A 330 -5.66 0.85 -21.50
C ILE A 330 -5.01 0.00 -20.40
N GLN A 331 -3.75 0.30 -20.10
CA GLN A 331 -3.07 -0.18 -18.89
C GLN A 331 -2.95 0.97 -17.90
N LEU A 332 -3.63 0.83 -16.76
CA LEU A 332 -3.64 1.83 -15.70
C LEU A 332 -2.38 1.71 -14.81
N PRO A 333 -2.02 2.75 -14.04
CA PRO A 333 -0.89 2.69 -13.12
C PRO A 333 -0.95 1.46 -12.21
N TYR A 334 0.18 0.77 -12.08
CA TYR A 334 0.35 -0.44 -11.26
C TYR A 334 -0.70 -1.55 -11.48
N HIS A 335 -1.20 -1.73 -12.70
CA HIS A 335 -2.26 -2.70 -13.04
C HIS A 335 -2.03 -4.13 -12.50
N ASP A 336 -0.78 -4.59 -12.41
CA ASP A 336 -0.42 -5.91 -11.87
C ASP A 336 -0.74 -6.09 -10.37
N VAL A 337 -0.84 -5.00 -9.61
CA VAL A 337 -1.05 -4.99 -8.14
C VAL A 337 -2.42 -4.40 -7.79
N ILE A 338 -2.86 -3.36 -8.50
CA ILE A 338 -4.11 -2.67 -8.22
C ILE A 338 -5.29 -3.32 -8.96
N ARG A 339 -6.25 -3.86 -8.20
CA ARG A 339 -7.54 -4.33 -8.72
C ARG A 339 -8.46 -3.16 -9.07
N TRP A 340 -8.25 -2.58 -10.24
CA TRP A 340 -8.94 -1.37 -10.71
C TRP A 340 -10.47 -1.50 -10.83
N ASN A 341 -10.98 -2.71 -11.00
CA ASN A 341 -12.42 -3.00 -11.01
C ASN A 341 -13.15 -2.69 -9.68
N GLU A 342 -12.41 -2.52 -8.58
CA GLU A 342 -12.97 -2.12 -7.28
C GLU A 342 -13.01 -0.60 -7.07
N ALA A 343 -12.41 0.19 -7.97
CA ALA A 343 -12.26 1.65 -7.82
C ALA A 343 -12.71 2.47 -9.03
N ALA A 344 -12.72 1.87 -10.23
CA ALA A 344 -13.01 2.53 -11.50
C ALA A 344 -13.82 1.62 -12.44
N LEU A 345 -14.55 2.24 -13.36
CA LEU A 345 -15.34 1.56 -14.39
C LEU A 345 -14.64 1.72 -15.74
N ILE A 346 -14.22 0.61 -16.36
CA ILE A 346 -13.60 0.60 -17.68
C ILE A 346 -14.65 0.14 -18.71
N ILE A 347 -14.90 0.97 -19.72
CA ILE A 347 -15.99 0.81 -20.67
C ILE A 347 -15.46 0.99 -22.10
N PRO A 348 -15.78 0.10 -23.07
CA PRO A 348 -15.45 0.30 -24.46
C PRO A 348 -15.99 1.63 -25.02
N LYS A 349 -15.19 2.35 -25.80
CA LYS A 349 -15.59 3.63 -26.43
C LYS A 349 -16.94 3.57 -27.18
N PRO A 350 -17.27 2.49 -27.94
CA PRO A 350 -18.55 2.39 -28.64
C PRO A 350 -19.78 2.42 -27.73
N ARG A 351 -19.65 2.06 -26.44
CA ARG A 351 -20.77 2.00 -25.48
C ARG A 351 -21.07 3.33 -24.78
N ILE A 352 -20.51 4.45 -25.27
CA ILE A 352 -20.72 5.79 -24.67
C ILE A 352 -22.20 6.18 -24.52
N THR A 353 -23.06 5.76 -25.45
CA THR A 353 -24.52 5.99 -25.38
C THR A 353 -25.20 5.27 -24.21
N GLU A 354 -24.61 4.18 -23.70
CA GLU A 354 -25.15 3.39 -22.59
C GLU A 354 -24.66 3.87 -21.21
N VAL A 355 -23.54 4.61 -21.17
CA VAL A 355 -22.87 5.06 -19.92
C VAL A 355 -23.84 5.75 -18.97
N HIS A 356 -24.69 6.65 -19.48
CA HIS A 356 -25.67 7.36 -18.67
C HIS A 356 -26.64 6.42 -17.91
N PHE A 357 -27.10 5.36 -18.55
CA PHE A 357 -28.00 4.37 -17.92
C PHE A 357 -27.23 3.45 -16.98
N LEU A 358 -26.04 2.99 -17.40
CA LEU A 358 -25.16 2.16 -16.58
C LEU A 358 -24.82 2.84 -15.26
N LEU A 359 -24.35 4.09 -15.29
CA LEU A 359 -23.95 4.84 -14.09
C LEU A 359 -25.12 5.12 -13.13
N ARG A 360 -26.37 5.18 -13.62
CA ARG A 360 -27.58 5.31 -12.80
C ARG A 360 -28.06 3.99 -12.19
N SER A 361 -27.63 2.84 -12.73
CA SER A 361 -27.99 1.50 -12.22
C SER A 361 -27.18 1.06 -10.99
N ILE A 362 -26.07 1.75 -10.70
CA ILE A 362 -25.14 1.41 -9.61
C ILE A 362 -25.72 1.82 -8.25
N SER A 363 -25.65 0.93 -7.27
CA SER A 363 -26.22 1.18 -5.93
C SER A 363 -25.38 2.16 -5.11
N ASP A 364 -26.02 2.86 -4.17
CA ASP A 364 -25.31 3.79 -3.27
C ASP A 364 -24.26 3.10 -2.38
N ASN A 365 -24.42 1.80 -2.12
CA ASN A 365 -23.42 1.00 -1.40
C ASN A 365 -22.17 0.77 -2.27
N ASP A 366 -22.35 0.45 -3.55
CA ASP A 366 -21.24 0.22 -4.49
C ASP A 366 -20.50 1.53 -4.79
N LEU A 367 -21.23 2.64 -4.93
CA LEU A 367 -20.66 3.98 -5.04
C LEU A 367 -19.76 4.31 -3.83
N LEU A 368 -20.23 4.03 -2.61
CA LEU A 368 -19.44 4.22 -1.39
C LEU A 368 -18.24 3.26 -1.31
N ALA A 369 -18.39 2.01 -1.75
CA ALA A 369 -17.31 1.03 -1.79
C ALA A 369 -16.19 1.50 -2.73
N MET A 370 -16.53 1.83 -3.98
CA MET A 370 -15.60 2.33 -5.00
C MET A 370 -14.91 3.62 -4.58
N ARG A 371 -15.64 4.59 -4.03
CA ARG A 371 -15.05 5.85 -3.55
C ARG A 371 -14.01 5.66 -2.46
N ARG A 372 -14.35 4.88 -1.44
CA ARG A 372 -13.45 4.61 -0.32
C ARG A 372 -12.27 3.74 -0.77
N GLN A 373 -12.44 2.88 -1.78
CA GLN A 373 -11.32 2.16 -2.41
C GLN A 373 -10.42 3.13 -3.17
N GLY A 374 -10.99 4.03 -3.98
CA GLY A 374 -10.23 5.05 -4.71
C GLY A 374 -9.43 5.98 -3.78
N ARG A 375 -9.99 6.35 -2.63
CA ARG A 375 -9.25 7.06 -1.56
C ARG A 375 -8.05 6.27 -1.06
N PHE A 376 -8.25 5.00 -0.70
CA PHE A 376 -7.17 4.12 -0.24
C PHE A 376 -6.07 3.98 -1.29
N LEU A 377 -6.41 3.76 -2.57
CA LEU A 377 -5.44 3.68 -3.66
C LEU A 377 -4.64 4.97 -3.82
N TRP A 378 -5.30 6.12 -3.72
CA TRP A 378 -4.67 7.44 -3.82
C TRP A 378 -3.72 7.71 -2.65
N GLU A 379 -4.16 7.50 -1.42
CA GLU A 379 -3.33 7.67 -0.22
C GLU A 379 -2.10 6.75 -0.27
N THR A 380 -2.28 5.49 -0.68
CA THR A 380 -1.27 4.42 -0.61
C THR A 380 -0.24 4.46 -1.75
N TYR A 381 -0.67 4.69 -3.00
CA TYR A 381 0.15 4.42 -4.19
C TYR A 381 0.48 5.68 -5.03
N PHE A 382 -0.22 6.80 -4.81
CA PHE A 382 -0.15 7.96 -5.71
C PHE A 382 0.13 9.30 -5.01
N SER A 383 -0.16 9.41 -3.71
CA SER A 383 -0.31 10.69 -3.00
C SER A 383 0.92 11.60 -2.99
N THR A 384 2.13 11.03 -2.96
CA THR A 384 3.42 11.77 -2.96
C THR A 384 4.48 11.08 -3.80
N SER A 385 5.56 11.79 -4.10
CA SER A 385 6.79 11.24 -4.69
C SER A 385 7.35 10.03 -3.93
N ASP A 386 7.32 10.06 -2.60
CA ASP A 386 7.72 8.92 -1.77
C ASP A 386 6.81 7.70 -1.98
N THR A 387 5.49 7.88 -1.94
CA THR A 387 4.56 6.75 -2.20
C THR A 387 4.74 6.19 -3.60
N VAL A 388 4.97 7.02 -4.62
CA VAL A 388 5.20 6.58 -6.01
C VAL A 388 6.48 5.75 -6.12
N PHE A 389 7.61 6.23 -5.57
CA PHE A 389 8.88 5.51 -5.59
C PHE A 389 8.81 4.21 -4.78
N SER A 390 8.27 4.28 -3.56
CA SER A 390 8.08 3.12 -2.68
C SER A 390 7.13 2.08 -3.29
N THR A 391 6.12 2.51 -4.05
CA THR A 391 5.24 1.61 -4.82
C THR A 391 5.97 0.94 -5.98
N VAL A 392 6.75 1.69 -6.76
CA VAL A 392 7.57 1.12 -7.85
C VAL A 392 8.55 0.07 -7.31
N LEU A 393 9.21 0.35 -6.19
CA LEU A 393 10.04 -0.63 -5.48
C LEU A 393 9.23 -1.84 -4.99
N ALA A 394 8.06 -1.63 -4.38
CA ALA A 394 7.21 -2.71 -3.88
C ALA A 394 6.68 -3.61 -5.02
N VAL A 395 6.32 -3.05 -6.18
CA VAL A 395 5.91 -3.80 -7.39
C VAL A 395 7.05 -4.71 -7.85
N ILE A 396 8.28 -4.19 -7.97
CA ILE A 396 9.44 -5.00 -8.38
C ILE A 396 9.75 -6.08 -7.35
N ARG A 397 9.84 -5.69 -6.06
CA ARG A 397 10.11 -6.60 -4.94
C ARG A 397 9.11 -7.77 -4.89
N THR A 398 7.83 -7.49 -5.12
CA THR A 398 6.74 -8.48 -5.19
C THR A 398 6.87 -9.40 -6.39
N ARG A 399 7.15 -8.84 -7.58
CA ARG A 399 7.41 -9.60 -8.82
C ARG A 399 8.59 -10.58 -8.71
N ILE A 400 9.63 -10.21 -7.96
CA ILE A 400 10.81 -11.07 -7.70
C ILE A 400 10.71 -11.85 -6.38
N GLN A 401 9.55 -11.81 -5.70
CA GLN A 401 9.21 -12.60 -4.52
C GLN A 401 10.12 -12.37 -3.28
N ILE A 402 10.76 -11.21 -3.17
CA ILE A 402 11.54 -10.87 -1.97
C ILE A 402 10.58 -10.38 -0.86
N PRO A 403 10.68 -10.89 0.38
CA PRO A 403 9.85 -10.43 1.49
C PRO A 403 10.11 -8.95 1.83
N ALA A 404 9.12 -8.30 2.44
CA ALA A 404 9.30 -6.97 3.00
C ALA A 404 10.34 -6.99 4.14
N VAL A 405 11.08 -5.88 4.30
CA VAL A 405 11.83 -5.66 5.55
C VAL A 405 10.81 -5.55 6.69
N PRO A 406 10.98 -6.29 7.81
CA PRO A 406 10.09 -6.19 8.95
C PRO A 406 9.99 -4.74 9.45
N ILE A 407 8.76 -4.25 9.62
CA ILE A 407 8.50 -2.96 10.25
C ILE A 407 9.01 -3.04 11.70
N ARG A 408 9.69 -1.98 12.17
CA ARG A 408 10.14 -1.92 13.56
C ARG A 408 8.92 -1.83 14.47
N GLU A 409 8.81 -2.74 15.43
CA GLU A 409 7.79 -2.66 16.46
C GLU A 409 8.02 -1.40 17.31
N GLU A 410 7.03 -0.51 17.33
CA GLU A 410 6.96 0.58 18.29
C GLU A 410 6.10 0.16 19.49
N MET A 411 6.47 0.59 20.69
CA MET A 411 5.64 0.34 21.87
C MET A 411 4.31 1.10 21.73
N ALA A 412 3.20 0.37 21.85
CA ALA A 412 1.88 1.00 21.89
C ALA A 412 1.82 2.00 23.07
N VAL A 413 1.35 3.21 22.80
CA VAL A 413 1.09 4.19 23.85
C VAL A 413 -0.08 3.67 24.70
N GLU A 414 0.18 3.35 25.97
CA GLU A 414 -0.89 3.01 26.92
C GLU A 414 -1.84 4.20 27.05
N ILE A 415 -3.07 4.03 26.56
CA ILE A 415 -4.12 5.05 26.71
C ILE A 415 -4.63 4.97 28.16
N PRO A 416 -4.46 6.02 28.99
CA PRO A 416 -4.93 5.99 30.37
C PRO A 416 -6.46 6.03 30.36
N HIS A 417 -7.10 4.88 30.64
CA HIS A 417 -8.55 4.83 30.79
C HIS A 417 -8.94 5.78 31.93
N ARG A 418 -9.91 6.68 31.73
CA ARG A 418 -10.41 7.59 32.80
C ARG A 418 -11.03 6.85 34.01
N SER A 419 -11.22 5.53 33.91
CA SER A 419 -11.55 4.63 35.03
C SER A 419 -10.31 4.15 35.82
N GLY A 420 -9.16 4.79 35.61
CA GLY A 420 -7.87 4.51 36.26
C GLY A 420 -7.80 4.82 37.75
N LYS A 421 -8.74 4.28 38.54
CA LYS A 421 -8.36 3.75 39.84
C LYS A 421 -7.43 2.56 39.55
N ALA A 422 -6.15 2.70 39.88
CA ALA A 422 -5.31 1.53 40.10
C ALA A 422 -6.06 0.58 41.05
N ALA A 423 -5.92 -0.74 40.86
CA ALA A 423 -6.70 -1.75 41.56
C ALA A 423 -6.36 -1.84 43.07
N GLY A 424 -6.76 -0.81 43.82
CA GLY A 424 -6.82 -0.80 45.26
C GLY A 424 -8.00 -1.64 45.71
N THR A 425 -7.71 -2.70 46.45
CA THR A 425 -8.69 -3.53 47.14
C THR A 425 -9.40 -2.72 48.22
N ASP A 426 -10.61 -2.24 47.94
CA ASP A 426 -11.51 -1.69 48.95
C ASP A 426 -12.82 -2.50 48.97
N PRO A 427 -13.12 -3.27 50.05
CA PRO A 427 -14.26 -4.21 50.06
C PRO A 427 -15.65 -3.58 50.12
N ASN A 428 -15.76 -2.25 50.34
CA ASN A 428 -17.00 -1.61 50.81
C ASN A 428 -17.56 -0.54 49.85
N MET A 429 -17.95 -0.94 48.63
CA MET A 429 -18.97 -0.19 47.87
C MET A 429 -20.12 -1.11 47.46
N ALA A 430 -21.03 -1.31 48.40
CA ALA A 430 -22.38 -1.74 48.09
C ALA A 430 -23.22 -0.51 47.72
N ASP A 431 -24.11 -0.73 46.75
CA ASP A 431 -25.39 -0.05 46.54
C ASP A 431 -25.44 1.49 46.62
N ASN A 432 -25.58 2.13 45.46
CA ASN A 432 -26.58 3.19 45.24
C ASN A 432 -26.86 3.24 43.74
N GLY A 433 -28.11 2.96 43.37
CA GLY A 433 -28.55 3.01 41.99
C GLY A 433 -28.86 4.43 41.54
N ASP A 434 -28.04 4.96 40.63
CA ASP A 434 -28.48 5.85 39.55
C ASP A 434 -27.42 5.79 38.43
N LEU A 435 -27.80 5.25 37.27
CA LEU A 435 -26.95 5.25 36.07
C LEU A 435 -27.13 6.58 35.34
N ASP A 436 -26.59 7.64 35.96
CA ASP A 436 -26.46 8.95 35.33
C ASP A 436 -25.46 8.85 34.17
N LEU A 437 -25.99 8.64 32.97
CA LEU A 437 -25.23 8.75 31.73
C LEU A 437 -24.96 10.25 31.51
N GLY A 438 -23.84 10.71 32.08
CA GLY A 438 -23.32 12.04 31.85
C GLY A 438 -23.25 12.40 30.35
N PRO A 439 -23.20 13.70 30.03
CA PRO A 439 -23.33 14.17 28.65
C PRO A 439 -22.36 13.47 27.71
N VAL A 440 -22.79 13.24 26.48
CA VAL A 440 -21.96 12.65 25.41
C VAL A 440 -20.83 13.61 25.08
N GLU A 441 -19.74 13.54 25.84
CA GLU A 441 -18.46 14.16 25.50
C GLU A 441 -18.00 13.51 24.20
N THR A 442 -17.95 14.32 23.14
CA THR A 442 -17.34 13.91 21.87
C THR A 442 -15.85 13.82 22.09
N GLU A 443 -15.35 12.60 22.37
CA GLU A 443 -13.91 12.36 22.40
C GLU A 443 -13.29 12.85 21.08
N PRO A 444 -12.20 13.64 21.13
CA PRO A 444 -11.57 14.12 19.91
C PRO A 444 -11.11 12.92 19.07
N PRO A 445 -11.16 12.99 17.74
CA PRO A 445 -10.73 11.89 16.88
C PRO A 445 -9.26 11.57 17.16
N TYR A 446 -9.02 10.42 17.79
CA TYR A 446 -7.69 9.92 18.06
C TYR A 446 -6.92 9.75 16.75
N SER A 447 -5.68 10.22 16.72
CA SER A 447 -4.74 9.89 15.65
C SER A 447 -4.57 8.37 15.58
N SER A 448 -4.87 7.78 14.42
CA SER A 448 -4.57 6.38 14.15
C SER A 448 -3.07 6.09 14.34
N PRO A 449 -2.68 4.84 14.63
CA PRO A 449 -1.26 4.44 14.62
C PRO A 449 -0.61 4.84 13.29
N LYS A 450 0.64 5.34 13.34
CA LYS A 450 1.36 5.82 12.15
C LYS A 450 1.62 4.73 11.09
N TYR A 451 1.46 3.47 11.47
CA TYR A 451 1.74 2.27 10.66
C TYR A 451 0.44 1.66 10.11
N LEU A 452 -0.15 2.36 9.16
CA LEU A 452 -1.00 1.76 8.13
C LEU A 452 -0.38 2.08 6.77
N LEU A 453 0.73 1.41 6.42
CA LEU A 453 1.35 1.48 5.08
C LEU A 453 2.51 0.48 4.87
N GLN A 454 2.22 -0.83 4.84
CA GLN A 454 2.76 -1.75 3.82
C GLN A 454 2.05 -3.11 3.87
N ASP A 455 1.72 -3.64 2.69
CA ASP A 455 0.98 -4.90 2.56
C ASP A 455 1.71 -6.08 3.21
N CYS A 456 1.04 -6.72 4.18
CA CYS A 456 1.53 -7.92 4.85
C CYS A 456 1.40 -9.15 3.93
N PHE A 457 2.51 -9.59 3.36
CA PHE A 457 2.65 -10.94 2.82
C PHE A 457 3.50 -11.81 3.73
N SER A 458 2.85 -12.59 4.59
CA SER A 458 3.46 -13.70 5.32
C SER A 458 3.12 -15.02 4.62
N PHE A 459 4.15 -15.82 4.31
CA PHE A 459 3.94 -17.21 3.93
C PHE A 459 3.70 -18.05 5.19
N ILE A 460 2.63 -18.86 5.16
CA ILE A 460 2.22 -19.70 6.29
C ILE A 460 3.20 -20.86 6.49
N VAL A 461 3.61 -21.08 7.74
CA VAL A 461 3.84 -22.45 8.25
C VAL A 461 2.94 -22.65 9.46
N GLN A 462 1.92 -23.50 9.28
CA GLN A 462 0.88 -23.92 10.23
C GLN A 462 -0.07 -22.83 10.79
N GLU A 463 -1.35 -22.95 10.40
CA GLU A 463 -2.56 -22.49 11.10
C GLU A 463 -2.57 -21.09 11.74
N VAL A 464 -2.53 -20.03 10.91
CA VAL A 464 -3.56 -18.97 10.81
C VAL A 464 -3.16 -17.99 9.68
N SER A 465 -4.12 -17.58 8.85
CA SER A 465 -3.98 -16.44 7.93
C SER A 465 -5.31 -15.74 7.75
N TYR A 466 -5.32 -14.41 7.88
CA TYR A 466 -6.17 -13.48 7.12
C TYR A 466 -5.84 -12.02 7.45
N CYS A 467 -5.72 -11.19 6.41
CA CYS A 467 -6.08 -9.76 6.36
C CYS A 467 -5.71 -9.20 4.97
N ASN A 468 -6.37 -9.65 3.90
CA ASN A 468 -7.38 -8.82 3.24
C ASN A 468 -8.37 -8.06 4.16
N ASN A 469 -8.61 -6.78 3.82
CA ASN A 469 -9.80 -5.98 4.10
C ASN A 469 -10.47 -6.10 5.49
N ILE A 470 -10.17 -5.14 6.38
CA ILE A 470 -11.09 -4.76 7.47
C ILE A 470 -11.62 -3.35 7.19
N ARG A 471 -12.89 -3.26 6.81
CA ARG A 471 -13.66 -2.02 6.83
C ARG A 471 -14.94 -2.25 7.66
N ASN A 472 -15.07 -1.47 8.73
CA ASN A 472 -16.27 -1.20 9.53
C ASN A 472 -17.36 -2.28 9.57
N ASN A 473 -17.37 -3.03 10.67
CA ASN A 473 -18.61 -3.36 11.37
C ASN A 473 -18.43 -3.02 12.86
N PHE A 474 -18.78 -1.79 13.25
CA PHE A 474 -19.22 -1.54 14.62
C PHE A 474 -20.58 -2.23 14.79
N PRO A 475 -20.72 -3.05 15.84
CA PRO A 475 -21.77 -2.76 16.80
C PRO A 475 -21.15 -2.27 18.11
N GLN A 476 -21.72 -1.21 18.67
CA GLN A 476 -21.54 -0.92 20.08
C GLN A 476 -22.19 -2.04 20.94
N TYR A 477 -21.80 -2.05 22.21
CA TYR A 477 -22.46 -2.66 23.38
C TYR A 477 -22.15 -4.10 23.86
N ILE A 478 -21.71 -4.09 25.12
CA ILE A 478 -21.91 -5.06 26.21
C ILE A 478 -20.94 -6.25 26.31
N ALA A 479 -20.18 -6.22 27.41
CA ALA A 479 -19.38 -7.31 27.93
C ALA A 479 -20.21 -8.61 28.10
N ARG A 480 -19.70 -9.73 27.58
CA ARG A 480 -20.25 -11.07 27.87
C ARG A 480 -19.16 -12.07 28.27
N SER A 481 -19.09 -12.27 29.59
CA SER A 481 -18.73 -13.47 30.34
C SER A 481 -18.11 -14.67 29.60
N LYS A 482 -17.03 -15.21 30.18
CA LYS A 482 -16.25 -16.41 29.76
C LYS A 482 -17.04 -17.75 29.71
N ALA A 483 -18.37 -17.74 29.80
CA ALA A 483 -19.20 -18.95 29.84
C ALA A 483 -19.40 -19.62 28.46
N VAL A 484 -19.46 -18.85 27.36
CA VAL A 484 -19.84 -19.36 26.03
C VAL A 484 -18.76 -20.26 25.40
N GLN A 485 -17.49 -20.05 25.74
CA GLN A 485 -16.34 -20.75 25.15
C GLN A 485 -16.30 -22.25 25.48
N ARG A 486 -17.04 -22.72 26.50
CA ARG A 486 -17.12 -24.15 26.86
C ARG A 486 -18.19 -24.94 26.11
N GLN A 487 -19.21 -24.31 25.50
CA GLN A 487 -20.25 -25.04 24.76
C GLN A 487 -19.86 -25.37 23.31
N MET A 488 -19.01 -24.57 22.66
CA MET A 488 -18.55 -24.85 21.28
C MET A 488 -17.67 -26.11 21.17
N ILE A 489 -16.94 -26.47 22.23
CA ILE A 489 -16.04 -27.63 22.24
C ILE A 489 -16.80 -28.96 22.27
N LEU A 490 -17.99 -29.02 22.89
CA LEU A 490 -18.82 -30.24 22.85
C LEU A 490 -19.43 -30.48 21.45
N PHE A 491 -19.81 -29.42 20.72
CA PHE A 491 -20.47 -29.55 19.42
C PHE A 491 -19.57 -30.14 18.34
N PHE A 492 -18.26 -29.81 18.35
CA PHE A 492 -17.28 -30.35 17.39
C PHE A 492 -16.88 -31.82 17.65
N SER A 493 -17.13 -32.36 18.84
CA SER A 493 -16.83 -33.76 19.15
C SER A 493 -17.86 -34.74 18.54
N ILE A 494 -19.13 -34.32 18.44
CA ILE A 494 -20.24 -35.16 17.99
C ILE A 494 -20.31 -35.27 16.45
N THR A 495 -19.87 -34.26 15.70
CA THR A 495 -19.86 -34.29 14.22
C THR A 495 -18.70 -35.08 13.61
N LYS A 496 -17.59 -35.29 14.35
CA LYS A 496 -16.43 -36.05 13.83
C LYS A 496 -16.63 -37.58 13.82
N GLN A 497 -17.55 -38.11 14.63
CA GLN A 497 -17.86 -39.55 14.67
C GLN A 497 -18.79 -40.04 13.54
N LYS A 498 -19.55 -39.16 12.87
CA LYS A 498 -20.47 -39.57 11.78
C LYS A 498 -19.85 -39.63 10.38
N TYR A 499 -18.66 -39.06 10.16
CA TYR A 499 -18.00 -39.06 8.85
C TYR A 499 -16.92 -40.15 8.68
N MET A 500 -16.59 -40.91 9.72
CA MET A 500 -15.59 -42.00 9.69
C MET A 500 -16.18 -43.42 9.50
N PHE A 501 -17.51 -43.56 9.38
CA PHE A 501 -18.19 -44.85 9.18
C PHE A 501 -18.91 -44.97 7.81
N GLY A 502 -18.58 -44.10 6.85
CA GLY A 502 -19.25 -44.04 5.54
C GLY A 502 -18.52 -44.72 4.36
N TYR A 503 -17.28 -45.18 4.53
CA TYR A 503 -16.41 -45.65 3.44
C TYR A 503 -15.70 -46.99 3.77
N ALA A 504 -16.48 -47.99 4.22
CA ALA A 504 -15.97 -49.36 4.39
C ALA A 504 -17.10 -50.40 4.34
N ASN A 505 -17.72 -50.59 3.16
CA ASN A 505 -18.31 -51.88 2.69
C ASN A 505 -19.16 -51.68 1.42
N LYS A 506 -18.61 -52.03 0.25
CA LYS A 506 -19.29 -52.72 -0.87
C LYS A 506 -18.37 -52.75 -2.10
N ARG A 507 -17.61 -53.83 -2.21
CA ARG A 507 -16.95 -54.47 -3.36
C ARG A 507 -15.83 -55.32 -2.77
N GLU A 508 -15.66 -56.57 -3.10
CA GLU A 508 -16.55 -57.51 -3.80
C GLU A 508 -16.67 -58.72 -2.82
N TYR A 509 -17.31 -59.88 -3.03
CA TYR A 509 -18.13 -60.44 -4.11
C TYR A 509 -17.49 -60.57 -5.49
N MET A 510 -16.27 -61.09 -5.59
CA MET A 510 -15.53 -61.86 -4.56
C MET A 510 -14.62 -61.07 -3.63
#